data_AF-A0AA48I6J2-F1
#
_entry.id   AF-A0AA48I6J2-F1
#
_cell.length_a   1.000
_cell.length_b   1.000
_cell.length_c   1.000
_cell.angle_alpha   90.00
_cell.angle_beta   90.00
_cell.angle_gamma   90.00
#
_symmetry.space_group_name_H-M   'P 1'
#
loop_
_entity.id
_entity.type
_entity.pdbx_description
1 polymer ?
#
loop_
_entity_poly.entity_id
_entity_poly.type
_entity_poly.pdbx_seq_one_letter_code
_entity_poly.pdbx_strand_id
1 'polypeptide(L)'
;MNPDRDDCNEHGSDPLVIENDADVAKHAAGVQDAKTKGVLAIDMDDVLCNTNQTIVDMHADLFPDKANPPISIDEFEHYLYWHNRGWGTQEETVDMVGKLYRAGLMDRPKLLPGAREGLTKLKGMGYSLIVITARSEVQREGTEAWLEDNLPDLFDEIHFTGAFNHLIPATHAEHEGHAAKRAVVSHKKRTKHEVMKQTGAMLLVDDSAENALAAAKADEPPRVLLFGSYPWNAEIVAPGEAHPHDKMIYIDCEQCGQLPARRQRRQARIDQGWLPDNVTRVHDWNAVVQWIEGHEKGQNKL
;
A
#
# COMPACT_ATOMS: atom_id res chain seq x y z
N MET A 1 60.31 0.91 -42.17
CA MET A 1 59.65 2.07 -41.52
C MET A 1 58.48 1.51 -40.73
N ASN A 2 58.48 1.66 -39.41
CA ASN A 2 57.31 1.49 -38.53
C ASN A 2 56.35 2.71 -38.75
N PRO A 3 55.05 2.75 -38.37
CA PRO A 3 54.40 2.08 -37.21
C PRO A 3 53.04 1.35 -37.50
N ASP A 4 52.74 0.27 -36.77
CA ASP A 4 51.75 0.11 -35.65
C ASP A 4 50.33 -0.30 -36.13
N ARG A 5 49.86 -1.54 -35.89
CA ARG A 5 49.12 -2.07 -34.70
C ARG A 5 47.66 -1.53 -34.65
N ASP A 6 46.59 -2.31 -34.49
CA ASP A 6 46.36 -3.54 -33.72
C ASP A 6 45.18 -4.37 -34.28
N ASP A 7 45.22 -5.67 -33.95
CA ASP A 7 44.13 -6.65 -34.00
C ASP A 7 42.89 -6.20 -33.19
N CYS A 8 41.71 -6.31 -33.78
CA CYS A 8 40.46 -6.45 -33.03
C CYS A 8 39.68 -7.66 -33.56
N ASN A 9 40.01 -8.81 -32.98
CA ASN A 9 39.18 -10.01 -33.03
C ASN A 9 38.24 -9.97 -31.82
N GLU A 10 37.08 -9.35 -31.95
CA GLU A 10 36.01 -9.45 -30.95
C GLU A 10 34.98 -10.49 -31.40
N HIS A 11 35.08 -11.67 -30.81
CA HIS A 11 33.95 -12.60 -30.70
C HIS A 11 32.89 -11.95 -29.81
N GLY A 12 31.91 -11.29 -30.43
CA GLY A 12 30.67 -10.92 -29.76
C GLY A 12 29.93 -12.18 -29.32
N SER A 13 30.04 -12.52 -28.04
CA SER A 13 29.12 -13.45 -27.39
C SER A 13 27.77 -12.77 -27.27
N ASP A 14 26.78 -13.38 -27.92
CA ASP A 14 25.34 -13.08 -27.95
C ASP A 14 24.79 -12.70 -26.57
N PRO A 15 24.34 -11.44 -26.33
CA PRO A 15 23.66 -11.08 -25.10
C PRO A 15 22.16 -11.18 -25.34
N LEU A 16 21.56 -12.27 -24.89
CA LEU A 16 20.18 -12.38 -24.37
C LEU A 16 19.86 -13.88 -24.16
N VAL A 17 20.52 -14.49 -23.18
CA VAL A 17 20.05 -15.76 -22.63
C VAL A 17 18.98 -15.43 -21.60
N ILE A 18 17.72 -15.69 -21.96
CA ILE A 18 16.56 -15.59 -21.07
C ILE A 18 16.57 -16.84 -20.20
N GLU A 19 16.88 -16.72 -18.91
CA GLU A 19 16.73 -17.82 -17.95
C GLU A 19 15.24 -18.02 -17.61
N ASN A 20 14.75 -19.26 -17.65
CA ASN A 20 13.38 -19.57 -17.26
C ASN A 20 13.28 -19.82 -15.74
N ASP A 21 12.06 -19.76 -15.20
CA ASP A 21 11.70 -19.95 -13.79
C ASP A 21 12.40 -21.12 -13.06
N ALA A 22 12.77 -22.19 -13.77
CA ALA A 22 13.47 -23.35 -13.22
C ALA A 22 14.97 -23.12 -12.95
N ASP A 23 15.62 -22.22 -13.69
CA ASP A 23 17.05 -21.91 -13.53
C ASP A 23 17.29 -20.86 -12.43
N VAL A 24 16.31 -19.98 -12.19
CA VAL A 24 16.24 -19.08 -11.02
C VAL A 24 16.28 -19.86 -9.71
N ALA A 25 15.66 -21.04 -9.67
CA ALA A 25 15.65 -21.91 -8.49
C ALA A 25 17.03 -22.54 -8.16
N LYS A 26 17.95 -22.63 -9.14
CA LYS A 26 19.28 -23.25 -8.94
C LYS A 26 20.37 -22.26 -8.54
N HIS A 27 20.27 -20.99 -8.93
CA HIS A 27 21.27 -19.97 -8.55
C HIS A 27 21.13 -19.45 -7.11
N ALA A 28 20.04 -19.79 -6.41
CA ALA A 28 19.83 -19.47 -5.00
C ALA A 28 20.73 -20.24 -4.00
N ALA A 29 21.63 -21.11 -4.48
CA ALA A 29 22.45 -21.97 -3.61
C ALA A 29 23.80 -21.35 -3.16
N GLY A 30 24.10 -20.09 -3.50
CA GLY A 30 25.47 -19.53 -3.42
C GLY A 30 25.75 -18.41 -2.40
N VAL A 31 24.74 -17.88 -1.69
CA VAL A 31 24.93 -16.90 -0.62
C VAL A 31 24.24 -17.44 0.61
N GLN A 32 24.97 -17.71 1.68
CA GLN A 32 24.38 -18.01 2.98
C GLN A 32 23.69 -16.73 3.50
N ASP A 33 22.47 -16.49 3.03
CA ASP A 33 21.60 -15.49 3.61
C ASP A 33 21.40 -15.84 5.09
N ALA A 34 21.69 -14.88 5.96
CA ALA A 34 21.35 -15.01 7.37
C ALA A 34 19.86 -15.36 7.45
N LYS A 35 19.54 -16.47 8.11
CA LYS A 35 18.17 -16.98 8.18
C LYS A 35 17.26 -15.90 8.78
N THR A 36 16.43 -15.28 7.96
CA THR A 36 15.46 -14.25 8.38
C THR A 36 14.51 -14.82 9.44
N LYS A 37 14.11 -14.00 10.41
CA LYS A 37 13.11 -14.37 11.43
C LYS A 37 11.71 -14.48 10.87
N GLY A 38 11.46 -13.85 9.71
CA GLY A 38 10.16 -13.81 9.06
C GLY A 38 10.06 -12.61 8.13
N VAL A 39 9.00 -12.62 7.32
CA VAL A 39 8.70 -11.53 6.38
C VAL A 39 7.55 -10.68 6.93
N LEU A 40 7.75 -9.38 7.00
CA LEU A 40 6.71 -8.40 7.37
C LEU A 40 6.29 -7.64 6.11
N ALA A 41 4.99 -7.64 5.82
CA ALA A 41 4.41 -6.89 4.72
C ALA A 41 3.94 -5.52 5.20
N ILE A 42 4.41 -4.47 4.51
CA ILE A 42 4.16 -3.07 4.87
C ILE A 42 3.40 -2.41 3.71
N ASP A 43 2.24 -1.82 3.98
CA ASP A 43 1.57 -0.96 3.01
C ASP A 43 2.34 0.34 2.80
N MET A 44 2.08 1.04 1.71
CA MET A 44 2.73 2.30 1.38
C MET A 44 1.90 3.52 1.77
N ASP A 45 0.71 3.65 1.18
CA ASP A 45 -0.13 4.84 1.33
C ASP A 45 -0.67 4.94 2.76
N ASP A 46 -0.43 6.07 3.41
CA ASP A 46 -0.76 6.37 4.81
C ASP A 46 -0.20 5.37 5.86
N VAL A 47 0.84 4.61 5.49
CA VAL A 47 1.68 3.79 6.38
C VAL A 47 3.16 4.17 6.27
N LEU A 48 3.65 4.39 5.05
CA LEU A 48 4.97 4.94 4.77
C LEU A 48 4.89 6.43 4.44
N CYS A 49 3.87 6.86 3.69
CA CYS A 49 3.75 8.25 3.25
C CYS A 49 2.34 8.82 3.45
N ASN A 50 2.21 10.13 3.68
CA ASN A 50 0.92 10.77 3.97
C ASN A 50 0.08 11.06 2.70
N THR A 51 -0.25 10.03 1.94
CA THR A 51 -0.94 10.14 0.64
C THR A 51 -2.28 10.86 0.76
N ASN A 52 -3.16 10.48 1.69
CA ASN A 52 -4.48 11.10 1.80
C ASN A 52 -4.39 12.57 2.24
N GLN A 53 -3.46 12.93 3.12
CA GLN A 53 -3.23 14.35 3.46
C GLN A 53 -2.77 15.14 2.23
N THR A 54 -1.84 14.58 1.45
CA THR A 54 -1.36 15.21 0.22
C THR A 54 -2.49 15.41 -0.80
N ILE A 55 -3.38 14.43 -0.91
CA ILE A 55 -4.56 14.50 -1.78
C ILE A 55 -5.54 15.57 -1.31
N VAL A 56 -5.78 15.70 0.00
CA VAL A 56 -6.62 16.77 0.55
C VAL A 56 -6.05 18.16 0.22
N ASP A 57 -4.75 18.34 0.44
CA ASP A 57 -4.07 19.62 0.14
C ASP A 57 -4.16 19.95 -1.36
N MET A 58 -3.86 18.97 -2.22
CA MET A 58 -3.95 19.14 -3.68
C MET A 58 -5.38 19.32 -4.17
N HIS A 59 -6.37 18.72 -3.52
CA HIS A 59 -7.78 18.89 -3.86
C HIS A 59 -8.23 20.33 -3.63
N ALA A 60 -7.86 20.91 -2.49
CA ALA A 60 -8.15 22.31 -2.19
C ALA A 60 -7.55 23.27 -3.22
N ASP A 61 -6.34 22.98 -3.71
CA ASP A 61 -5.63 23.81 -4.69
C ASP A 61 -6.19 23.65 -6.12
N LEU A 62 -6.44 22.41 -6.56
CA LEU A 62 -6.81 22.11 -7.94
C LEU A 62 -8.32 22.17 -8.20
N PHE A 63 -9.13 21.99 -7.16
CA PHE A 63 -10.59 21.89 -7.26
C PHE A 63 -11.32 22.79 -6.23
N PRO A 64 -10.97 24.08 -6.11
CA PRO A 64 -11.53 24.96 -5.08
C PRO A 64 -13.06 25.09 -5.15
N ASP A 65 -13.65 24.92 -6.33
CA ASP A 65 -15.10 25.01 -6.53
C ASP A 65 -15.87 23.72 -6.19
N LYS A 66 -15.16 22.62 -5.91
CA LYS A 66 -15.81 21.32 -5.60
C LYS A 66 -16.27 21.22 -4.14
N ALA A 67 -15.73 22.04 -3.25
CA ALA A 67 -16.02 21.98 -1.82
C ALA A 67 -15.88 23.36 -1.18
N ASN A 68 -16.96 23.86 -0.56
CA ASN A 68 -16.92 25.07 0.27
C ASN A 68 -17.57 24.80 1.65
N PRO A 69 -16.82 24.85 2.76
CA PRO A 69 -15.37 25.09 2.84
C PRO A 69 -14.55 23.98 2.16
N PRO A 70 -13.25 24.19 1.89
CA PRO A 70 -12.34 23.14 1.40
C PRO A 70 -12.41 21.89 2.27
N ILE A 71 -12.09 20.72 1.69
CA ILE A 71 -12.13 19.48 2.46
C ILE A 71 -11.01 19.42 3.49
N SER A 72 -11.30 18.84 4.66
CA SER A 72 -10.33 18.52 5.70
C SER A 72 -9.99 17.02 5.68
N ILE A 73 -8.82 16.64 6.18
CA ILE A 73 -8.47 15.24 6.40
C ILE A 73 -9.39 14.58 7.43
N ASP A 74 -9.89 15.34 8.42
CA ASP A 74 -10.75 14.84 9.50
C ASP A 74 -12.14 14.38 9.01
N GLU A 75 -12.60 14.91 7.88
CA GLU A 75 -13.88 14.50 7.25
C GLU A 75 -13.71 13.42 6.18
N PHE A 76 -12.49 12.91 5.99
CA PHE A 76 -12.17 11.89 5.00
C PHE A 76 -12.52 10.48 5.52
N GLU A 77 -13.81 10.24 5.73
CA GLU A 77 -14.35 9.06 6.41
C GLU A 77 -14.18 7.74 5.63
N HIS A 78 -13.82 7.79 4.34
CA HIS A 78 -13.78 6.62 3.48
C HIS A 78 -12.56 6.60 2.57
N TYR A 79 -12.01 5.41 2.35
CA TYR A 79 -10.93 5.19 1.39
C TYR A 79 -11.38 5.39 -0.06
N LEU A 80 -12.62 5.04 -0.39
CA LEU A 80 -13.21 5.30 -1.70
C LEU A 80 -13.68 6.76 -1.79
N TYR A 81 -12.95 7.58 -2.54
CA TYR A 81 -13.08 9.04 -2.47
C TYR A 81 -14.48 9.58 -2.81
N TRP A 82 -15.22 8.94 -3.72
CA TRP A 82 -16.61 9.32 -4.03
C TRP A 82 -17.61 9.13 -2.86
N HIS A 83 -17.21 8.50 -1.76
CA HIS A 83 -18.00 8.46 -0.52
C HIS A 83 -17.75 9.68 0.40
N ASN A 84 -16.77 10.51 0.06
CA ASN A 84 -16.42 11.74 0.78
C ASN A 84 -16.97 12.98 0.07
N ARG A 85 -17.13 14.07 0.83
CA ARG A 85 -17.56 15.37 0.30
C ARG A 85 -16.55 15.88 -0.73
N GLY A 86 -17.03 16.59 -1.76
CA GLY A 86 -16.15 17.27 -2.73
C GLY A 86 -15.60 16.40 -3.86
N TRP A 87 -15.96 15.11 -3.92
CA TRP A 87 -15.48 14.19 -4.96
C TRP A 87 -16.50 13.88 -6.07
N GLY A 88 -17.77 14.24 -5.87
CA GLY A 88 -18.80 14.10 -6.91
C GLY A 88 -19.14 12.65 -7.24
N THR A 89 -19.40 12.36 -8.52
CA THR A 89 -19.63 10.99 -9.00
C THR A 89 -18.33 10.17 -9.06
N GLN A 90 -18.44 8.87 -9.35
CA GLN A 90 -17.27 8.02 -9.57
C GLN A 90 -16.45 8.49 -10.77
N GLU A 91 -17.11 8.89 -11.87
CA GLU A 91 -16.45 9.40 -13.08
C GLU A 91 -15.71 10.71 -12.80
N GLU A 92 -16.35 11.64 -12.08
CA GLU A 92 -15.70 12.88 -11.66
C GLU A 92 -14.50 12.60 -10.74
N THR A 93 -14.64 11.66 -9.82
CA THR A 93 -13.56 11.24 -8.93
C THR A 93 -12.37 10.71 -9.72
N VAL A 94 -12.61 9.83 -10.69
CA VAL A 94 -11.55 9.27 -11.55
C VAL A 94 -10.83 10.37 -12.34
N ASP A 95 -11.56 11.34 -12.92
CA ASP A 95 -10.94 12.48 -13.60
C ASP A 95 -10.10 13.35 -12.65
N MET A 96 -10.62 13.64 -11.45
CA MET A 96 -9.90 14.41 -10.43
C MET A 96 -8.63 13.69 -9.95
N VAL A 97 -8.71 12.39 -9.66
CA VAL A 97 -7.53 11.57 -9.33
C VAL A 97 -6.51 11.57 -10.48
N GLY A 98 -6.96 11.46 -11.73
CA GLY A 98 -6.09 11.58 -12.89
C GLY A 98 -5.37 12.94 -12.97
N LYS A 99 -6.06 14.03 -12.62
CA LYS A 99 -5.46 15.38 -12.53
C LYS A 99 -4.47 15.50 -11.37
N LEU A 100 -4.74 14.87 -10.23
CA LEU A 100 -3.80 14.80 -9.10
C LEU A 100 -2.49 14.11 -9.51
N TYR A 101 -2.56 12.95 -10.18
CA TYR A 101 -1.38 12.27 -10.69
C TYR A 101 -0.60 13.13 -11.70
N ARG A 102 -1.29 13.77 -12.66
CA ARG A 102 -0.63 14.71 -13.60
C ARG A 102 0.01 15.91 -12.91
N ALA A 103 -0.47 16.29 -11.73
CA ALA A 103 0.08 17.35 -10.90
C ALA A 103 1.22 16.90 -9.97
N GLY A 104 1.66 15.63 -10.04
CA GLY A 104 2.79 15.12 -9.28
C GLY A 104 2.42 14.47 -7.95
N LEU A 105 1.25 13.84 -7.84
CA LEU A 105 0.86 13.10 -6.62
C LEU A 105 1.84 11.99 -6.23
N MET A 106 2.66 11.46 -7.15
CA MET A 106 3.62 10.40 -6.83
C MET A 106 4.78 10.89 -5.94
N ASP A 107 5.21 12.13 -6.12
CA ASP A 107 6.46 12.65 -5.54
C ASP A 107 6.23 13.53 -4.30
N ARG A 108 5.01 14.04 -4.16
CA ARG A 108 4.63 15.00 -3.10
C ARG A 108 4.40 14.39 -1.70
N PRO A 109 3.88 13.15 -1.56
CA PRO A 109 3.68 12.57 -0.24
C PRO A 109 4.97 12.56 0.56
N LYS A 110 4.87 12.95 1.83
CA LYS A 110 5.98 13.00 2.78
C LYS A 110 6.04 11.69 3.56
N LEU A 111 7.26 11.28 3.88
CA LEU A 111 7.52 10.16 4.78
C LEU A 111 6.82 10.40 6.13
N LEU A 112 6.13 9.38 6.63
CA LEU A 112 5.46 9.44 7.93
C LEU A 112 6.48 9.47 9.08
N PRO A 113 6.23 10.24 10.15
CA PRO A 113 7.10 10.27 11.32
C PRO A 113 7.33 8.87 11.91
N GLY A 114 8.59 8.55 12.22
CA GLY A 114 8.98 7.28 12.83
C GLY A 114 9.09 6.10 11.86
N ALA A 115 8.69 6.24 10.58
CA ALA A 115 8.73 5.15 9.62
C ALA A 115 10.15 4.63 9.40
N ARG A 116 11.11 5.53 9.14
CA ARG A 116 12.51 5.16 8.92
C ARG A 116 13.11 4.45 10.13
N GLU A 117 12.92 5.03 11.32
CA GLU A 117 13.44 4.49 12.57
C GLU A 117 12.81 3.12 12.90
N GLY A 118 11.49 3.01 12.71
CA GLY A 118 10.73 1.78 12.93
C GLY A 118 11.19 0.66 12.01
N LEU A 119 11.22 0.89 10.70
CA LEU A 119 11.65 -0.08 9.69
C LEU A 119 13.11 -0.51 9.91
N THR A 120 14.01 0.44 10.17
CA THR A 120 15.42 0.15 10.44
C THR A 120 15.57 -0.76 11.66
N LYS A 121 14.78 -0.50 12.73
CA LYS A 121 14.78 -1.34 13.91
C LYS A 121 14.25 -2.74 13.62
N LEU A 122 13.17 -2.87 12.84
CA LEU A 122 12.64 -4.17 12.43
C LEU A 122 13.66 -4.99 11.61
N LYS A 123 14.37 -4.34 10.67
CA LYS A 123 15.51 -4.97 9.95
C LYS A 123 16.60 -5.42 10.92
N GLY A 124 16.99 -4.55 11.86
CA GLY A 124 17.99 -4.85 12.89
C GLY A 124 17.59 -6.00 13.83
N MET A 125 16.29 -6.23 14.02
CA MET A 125 15.75 -7.37 14.77
C MET A 125 15.83 -8.69 13.99
N GLY A 126 16.15 -8.66 12.69
CA GLY A 126 16.34 -9.82 11.83
C GLY A 126 15.14 -10.16 10.93
N TYR A 127 14.20 -9.23 10.74
CA TYR A 127 13.07 -9.42 9.82
C TYR A 127 13.39 -8.96 8.41
N SER A 128 12.83 -9.65 7.43
CA SER A 128 12.75 -9.18 6.04
C SER A 128 11.52 -8.29 5.87
N LEU A 129 11.65 -7.23 5.06
CA LEU A 129 10.58 -6.27 4.84
C LEU A 129 10.21 -6.25 3.36
N ILE A 130 8.92 -6.34 3.08
CA ILE A 130 8.38 -6.19 1.72
C ILE A 130 7.31 -5.11 1.70
N VAL A 131 7.15 -4.43 0.57
CA VAL A 131 6.04 -3.51 0.34
C VAL A 131 4.90 -4.25 -0.37
N ILE A 132 3.67 -4.12 0.11
CA ILE A 132 2.46 -4.56 -0.60
C ILE A 132 1.48 -3.40 -0.72
N THR A 133 1.33 -2.85 -1.93
CA THR A 133 0.52 -1.64 -2.18
C THR A 133 -0.65 -1.88 -3.12
N ALA A 134 -1.73 -1.11 -2.91
CA ALA A 134 -2.91 -1.04 -3.78
C ALA A 134 -2.62 -0.39 -5.14
N ARG A 135 -1.49 0.33 -5.25
CA ARG A 135 -1.01 0.95 -6.50
C ARG A 135 -0.91 -0.08 -7.63
N SER A 136 -1.03 0.42 -8.85
CA SER A 136 -0.89 -0.37 -10.07
C SER A 136 0.53 -0.36 -10.61
N GLU A 137 0.84 -1.27 -11.52
CA GLU A 137 2.13 -1.34 -12.22
C GLU A 137 2.48 -0.05 -12.97
N VAL A 138 1.48 0.72 -13.42
CA VAL A 138 1.69 2.03 -14.06
C VAL A 138 2.36 3.04 -13.11
N GLN A 139 2.23 2.82 -11.81
CA GLN A 139 2.78 3.70 -10.76
C GLN A 139 4.12 3.21 -10.23
N ARG A 140 4.70 2.15 -10.83
CA ARG A 140 5.92 1.51 -10.35
C ARG A 140 7.08 2.49 -10.29
N GLU A 141 7.43 3.12 -11.40
CA GLU A 141 8.60 4.00 -11.49
C GLU A 141 8.58 5.10 -10.43
N GLY A 142 7.46 5.82 -10.29
CA GLY A 142 7.32 6.86 -9.28
C GLY A 142 7.29 6.32 -7.84
N THR A 143 6.76 5.12 -7.62
CA THR A 143 6.77 4.47 -6.30
C THR A 143 8.18 4.09 -5.89
N GLU A 144 8.93 3.53 -6.83
CA GLU A 144 10.30 3.08 -6.63
C GLU A 144 11.25 4.25 -6.43
N ALA A 145 11.14 5.32 -7.23
CA ALA A 145 11.89 6.55 -7.03
C ALA A 145 11.63 7.16 -5.63
N TRP A 146 10.35 7.21 -5.22
CA TRP A 146 10.00 7.73 -3.90
C TRP A 146 10.61 6.90 -2.76
N LEU A 147 10.58 5.57 -2.89
CA LEU A 147 11.17 4.66 -1.89
C LEU A 147 12.69 4.78 -1.83
N GLU A 148 13.37 4.94 -2.97
CA GLU A 148 14.82 5.15 -3.00
C GLU A 148 15.22 6.46 -2.31
N ASP A 149 14.49 7.55 -2.58
CA ASP A 149 14.77 8.86 -1.98
C ASP A 149 14.49 8.88 -0.46
N ASN A 150 13.44 8.17 -0.02
CA ASN A 150 12.94 8.29 1.35
C ASN A 150 13.29 7.10 2.25
N LEU A 151 13.56 5.91 1.72
CA LEU A 151 13.73 4.66 2.46
C LEU A 151 14.74 3.70 1.75
N PRO A 152 15.93 4.18 1.35
CA PRO A 152 16.89 3.37 0.59
C PRO A 152 17.29 2.12 1.37
N ASP A 153 17.48 1.02 0.65
CA ASP A 153 17.98 -0.28 1.14
C ASP A 153 17.14 -0.98 2.24
N LEU A 154 15.92 -0.53 2.51
CA LEU A 154 15.10 -1.13 3.58
C LEU A 154 14.28 -2.34 3.12
N PHE A 155 13.76 -2.32 1.89
CA PHE A 155 12.83 -3.34 1.40
C PHE A 155 13.52 -4.35 0.48
N ASP A 156 13.16 -5.61 0.65
CA ASP A 156 13.69 -6.71 -0.17
C ASP A 156 12.84 -6.92 -1.44
N GLU A 157 11.51 -6.68 -1.37
CA GLU A 157 10.56 -6.81 -2.49
C GLU A 157 9.48 -5.72 -2.47
N ILE A 158 8.93 -5.37 -3.64
CA ILE A 158 7.75 -4.49 -3.79
C ILE A 158 6.71 -5.20 -4.66
N HIS A 159 5.47 -5.28 -4.16
CA HIS A 159 4.36 -5.93 -4.84
C HIS A 159 3.20 -4.96 -5.07
N PHE A 160 2.84 -4.79 -6.34
CA PHE A 160 1.68 -4.02 -6.79
C PHE A 160 0.48 -4.96 -6.95
N THR A 161 -0.66 -4.57 -6.40
CA THR A 161 -1.91 -5.35 -6.47
C THR A 161 -2.91 -4.79 -7.48
N GLY A 162 -2.79 -3.50 -7.84
CA GLY A 162 -3.66 -2.85 -8.82
C GLY A 162 -5.14 -2.89 -8.42
N ALA A 163 -5.46 -2.60 -7.16
CA ALA A 163 -6.81 -2.73 -6.59
C ALA A 163 -7.87 -2.01 -7.46
N PHE A 164 -7.48 -0.91 -8.09
CA PHE A 164 -8.29 -0.01 -8.89
C PHE A 164 -8.15 -0.14 -10.41
N ASN A 165 -7.41 -1.12 -10.93
CA ASN A 165 -7.18 -1.26 -12.38
C ASN A 165 -8.47 -1.39 -13.19
N HIS A 166 -9.54 -1.94 -12.59
CA HIS A 166 -10.86 -2.05 -13.22
C HIS A 166 -11.57 -0.71 -13.45
N LEU A 167 -11.09 0.38 -12.85
CA LEU A 167 -11.63 1.73 -12.99
C LEU A 167 -10.92 2.56 -14.07
N ILE A 168 -9.81 2.06 -14.62
CA ILE A 168 -8.98 2.76 -15.61
C ILE A 168 -8.86 1.90 -16.88
N PRO A 169 -9.14 2.43 -18.08
CA PRO A 169 -8.96 1.67 -19.33
C PRO A 169 -7.51 1.21 -19.51
N ALA A 170 -7.29 -0.09 -19.70
CA ALA A 170 -5.99 -0.70 -19.94
C ALA A 170 -5.39 -0.16 -21.26
N THR A 171 -4.50 0.83 -21.16
CA THR A 171 -3.90 1.52 -22.32
C THR A 171 -2.39 1.55 -22.30
N HIS A 172 -1.72 0.95 -21.30
CA HIS A 172 -0.27 1.06 -21.12
C HIS A 172 0.40 -0.28 -20.83
N ALA A 173 1.62 -0.43 -21.35
CA ALA A 173 2.48 -1.60 -21.17
C ALA A 173 3.19 -1.55 -19.81
N GLU A 174 3.30 -2.71 -19.17
CA GLU A 174 3.96 -2.92 -17.87
C GLU A 174 5.49 -2.87 -18.02
N HIS A 175 6.21 -2.35 -17.02
CA HIS A 175 7.67 -2.19 -17.03
C HIS A 175 8.29 -2.85 -15.78
N GLU A 176 9.50 -3.39 -15.90
CA GLU A 176 10.30 -3.87 -14.75
C GLU A 176 10.94 -2.69 -14.00
N GLY A 177 11.14 -2.83 -12.69
CA GLY A 177 11.60 -1.75 -11.81
C GLY A 177 12.83 -2.10 -10.96
N HIS A 178 13.48 -1.08 -10.40
CA HIS A 178 14.83 -1.10 -9.84
C HIS A 178 14.94 -0.85 -8.32
N ALA A 179 13.89 -0.39 -7.60
CA ALA A 179 14.04 0.01 -6.18
C ALA A 179 13.86 -1.10 -5.12
N ALA A 180 13.79 -2.36 -5.54
CA ALA A 180 13.85 -3.50 -4.64
C ALA A 180 14.92 -4.47 -5.13
N LYS A 181 15.51 -5.24 -4.21
CA LYS A 181 16.43 -6.33 -4.58
C LYS A 181 15.78 -7.29 -5.58
N ARG A 182 14.45 -7.43 -5.52
CA ARG A 182 13.64 -8.14 -6.51
C ARG A 182 12.33 -7.38 -6.80
N ALA A 183 12.10 -7.07 -8.07
CA ALA A 183 10.79 -6.64 -8.57
C ALA A 183 9.98 -7.86 -9.02
N VAL A 184 8.75 -8.03 -8.50
CA VAL A 184 7.85 -9.12 -8.92
C VAL A 184 6.69 -8.54 -9.73
N VAL A 185 6.73 -8.72 -11.05
CA VAL A 185 5.64 -8.36 -11.97
C VAL A 185 4.59 -9.48 -11.96
N SER A 186 3.31 -9.14 -11.89
CA SER A 186 2.23 -10.12 -12.06
C SER A 186 1.06 -9.58 -12.86
N HIS A 187 0.71 -10.30 -13.91
CA HIS A 187 -0.35 -9.97 -14.86
C HIS A 187 -1.77 -10.32 -14.36
N LYS A 188 -1.95 -10.66 -13.07
CA LYS A 188 -3.26 -10.97 -12.46
C LYS A 188 -3.53 -10.01 -11.30
N LYS A 189 -4.78 -9.55 -11.17
CA LYS A 189 -5.23 -8.86 -9.96
C LYS A 189 -5.02 -9.81 -8.77
N ARG A 190 -4.16 -9.42 -7.83
CA ARG A 190 -3.87 -10.16 -6.61
C ARG A 190 -4.37 -9.37 -5.41
N THR A 191 -4.93 -10.04 -4.43
CA THR A 191 -5.20 -9.46 -3.11
C THR A 191 -3.91 -9.36 -2.31
N LYS A 192 -3.86 -8.47 -1.30
CA LYS A 192 -2.71 -8.42 -0.39
C LYS A 192 -2.46 -9.77 0.29
N HIS A 193 -3.54 -10.48 0.66
CA HIS A 193 -3.45 -11.83 1.24
C HIS A 193 -2.78 -12.85 0.32
N GLU A 194 -3.10 -12.84 -0.98
CA GLU A 194 -2.46 -13.75 -1.94
C GLU A 194 -0.96 -13.48 -2.06
N VAL A 195 -0.55 -12.21 -2.02
CA VAL A 195 0.88 -11.82 -2.01
C VAL A 195 1.55 -12.28 -0.71
N MET A 196 0.89 -12.14 0.44
CA MET A 196 1.42 -12.63 1.72
C MET A 196 1.63 -14.14 1.70
N LYS A 197 0.67 -14.92 1.17
CA LYS A 197 0.83 -16.37 0.97
C LYS A 197 2.01 -16.73 0.08
N GLN A 198 2.21 -15.98 -1.01
CA GLN A 198 3.31 -16.21 -1.96
C GLN A 198 4.69 -15.94 -1.33
N THR A 199 4.78 -14.92 -0.49
CA THR A 199 6.04 -14.44 0.11
C THR A 199 6.34 -15.05 1.48
N GLY A 200 5.35 -15.74 2.09
CA GLY A 200 5.44 -16.20 3.47
C GLY A 200 5.39 -15.06 4.50
N ALA A 201 4.81 -13.91 4.13
CA ALA A 201 4.62 -12.80 5.06
C ALA A 201 3.64 -13.19 6.17
N MET A 202 4.09 -13.02 7.42
CA MET A 202 3.34 -13.43 8.61
C MET A 202 2.50 -12.30 9.21
N LEU A 203 2.81 -11.06 8.84
CA LEU A 203 2.14 -9.87 9.34
C LEU A 203 1.94 -8.86 8.21
N LEU A 204 0.79 -8.21 8.20
CA LEU A 204 0.49 -7.04 7.39
C LEU A 204 0.38 -5.79 8.28
N VAL A 205 1.05 -4.71 7.92
CA VAL A 205 0.82 -3.35 8.47
C VAL A 205 0.13 -2.53 7.39
N ASP A 206 -1.12 -2.12 7.63
CA ASP A 206 -2.00 -1.51 6.62
C ASP A 206 -2.94 -0.52 7.30
N ASP A 207 -3.23 0.61 6.67
CA ASP A 207 -4.12 1.63 7.22
C ASP A 207 -5.59 1.38 6.86
N SER A 208 -5.90 0.56 5.85
CA SER A 208 -7.26 0.32 5.38
C SER A 208 -8.01 -0.70 6.24
N ALA A 209 -9.16 -0.26 6.77
CA ALA A 209 -10.10 -1.12 7.47
C ALA A 209 -10.64 -2.26 6.58
N GLU A 210 -10.85 -1.98 5.29
CA GLU A 210 -11.30 -2.97 4.31
C GLU A 210 -10.24 -4.03 4.01
N ASN A 211 -8.97 -3.62 3.83
CA ASN A 211 -7.87 -4.56 3.65
C ASN A 211 -7.67 -5.42 4.89
N ALA A 212 -7.72 -4.82 6.09
CA ALA A 212 -7.62 -5.55 7.35
C ALA A 212 -8.75 -6.58 7.50
N LEU A 213 -10.00 -6.20 7.19
CA LEU A 213 -11.14 -7.10 7.21
C LEU A 213 -11.06 -8.20 6.15
N ALA A 214 -10.56 -7.88 4.96
CA ALA A 214 -10.37 -8.86 3.88
C ALA A 214 -9.31 -9.90 4.23
N ALA A 215 -8.16 -9.46 4.75
CA ALA A 215 -7.11 -10.34 5.24
C ALA A 215 -7.61 -11.22 6.40
N ALA A 216 -8.38 -10.66 7.33
CA ALA A 216 -8.97 -11.39 8.46
C ALA A 216 -10.00 -12.47 8.07
N LYS A 217 -10.66 -12.32 6.92
CA LYS A 217 -11.63 -13.30 6.41
C LYS A 217 -11.01 -14.38 5.53
N ALA A 218 -9.73 -14.27 5.24
CA ALA A 218 -9.10 -15.16 4.30
C ALA A 218 -8.77 -16.52 4.92
N ASP A 219 -8.64 -17.54 4.08
CA ASP A 219 -8.18 -18.86 4.54
C ASP A 219 -6.77 -18.73 5.11
N GLU A 220 -6.56 -19.21 6.35
CA GLU A 220 -5.35 -19.00 7.14
C GLU A 220 -5.05 -17.50 7.31
N PRO A 221 -5.87 -16.77 8.09
CA PRO A 221 -5.79 -15.31 8.13
C PRO A 221 -4.48 -14.86 8.78
N PRO A 222 -3.71 -13.97 8.15
CA PRO A 222 -2.48 -13.46 8.72
C PRO A 222 -2.80 -12.50 9.85
N ARG A 223 -1.79 -12.17 10.68
CA ARG A 223 -1.94 -11.05 11.61
C ARG A 223 -1.94 -9.73 10.85
N VAL A 224 -2.78 -8.79 11.29
CA VAL A 224 -2.84 -7.44 10.74
C VAL A 224 -2.66 -6.42 11.85
N LEU A 225 -1.74 -5.48 11.67
CA LEU A 225 -1.68 -4.25 12.43
C LEU A 225 -2.39 -3.16 11.63
N LEU A 226 -3.59 -2.78 12.08
CA LEU A 226 -4.34 -1.66 11.50
C LEU A 226 -3.67 -0.36 11.94
N PHE A 227 -2.96 0.27 11.02
CA PHE A 227 -2.06 1.39 11.27
C PHE A 227 -2.79 2.74 11.29
N GLY A 228 -2.34 3.61 12.19
CA GLY A 228 -2.84 4.97 12.31
C GLY A 228 -4.14 5.10 13.10
N SER A 229 -4.58 6.33 13.27
CA SER A 229 -5.86 6.70 13.87
C SER A 229 -6.61 7.61 12.91
N TYR A 230 -6.91 7.06 11.73
CA TYR A 230 -7.43 7.83 10.60
C TYR A 230 -8.96 7.77 10.56
N PRO A 231 -9.63 8.80 10.03
CA PRO A 231 -11.09 8.76 9.88
C PRO A 231 -11.55 7.58 9.01
N TRP A 232 -10.85 7.25 7.93
CA TRP A 232 -11.23 6.13 7.06
C TRP A 232 -11.05 4.74 7.67
N ASN A 233 -10.35 4.63 8.80
CA ASN A 233 -10.17 3.35 9.50
C ASN A 233 -10.72 3.33 10.92
N ALA A 234 -11.43 4.38 11.33
CA ALA A 234 -12.00 4.50 12.66
C ALA A 234 -13.02 3.41 12.99
N GLU A 235 -13.73 2.88 11.97
CA GLU A 235 -14.63 1.74 12.09
C GLU A 235 -14.15 0.55 11.25
N ILE A 236 -14.47 -0.66 11.72
CA ILE A 236 -14.54 -1.84 10.86
C ILE A 236 -15.98 -2.36 10.94
N VAL A 237 -16.61 -2.55 9.78
CA VAL A 237 -17.99 -3.05 9.74
C VAL A 237 -18.01 -4.55 10.03
N ALA A 238 -18.59 -4.93 11.17
CA ALA A 238 -18.68 -6.32 11.57
C ALA A 238 -19.54 -7.15 10.60
N PRO A 239 -19.28 -8.46 10.44
CA PRO A 239 -20.12 -9.34 9.64
C PRO A 239 -21.59 -9.26 10.07
N GLY A 240 -22.47 -8.96 9.10
CA GLY A 240 -23.92 -8.83 9.34
C GLY A 240 -24.39 -7.43 9.75
N GLU A 241 -23.49 -6.49 10.04
CA GLU A 241 -23.87 -5.12 10.43
C GLU A 241 -23.93 -4.14 9.25
N ALA A 242 -23.52 -4.56 8.05
CA ALA A 242 -23.51 -3.71 6.86
C ALA A 242 -24.92 -3.19 6.52
N HIS A 243 -25.04 -1.90 6.25
CA HIS A 243 -26.29 -1.25 5.89
C HIS A 243 -26.26 -0.84 4.40
N PRO A 244 -27.38 -0.92 3.64
CA PRO A 244 -27.40 -0.58 2.21
C PRO A 244 -26.85 0.83 1.91
N HIS A 245 -27.16 1.81 2.77
CA HIS A 245 -26.69 3.19 2.62
C HIS A 245 -25.18 3.37 2.89
N ASP A 246 -24.47 2.37 3.39
CA ASP A 246 -23.02 2.46 3.57
C ASP A 246 -22.29 2.40 2.21
N LYS A 247 -22.92 1.81 1.19
CA LYS A 247 -22.42 1.75 -0.19
C LYS A 247 -22.89 2.92 -1.05
N MET A 248 -23.67 3.84 -0.50
CA MET A 248 -24.15 5.01 -1.23
C MET A 248 -23.03 6.05 -1.33
N ILE A 249 -22.81 6.59 -2.53
CA ILE A 249 -21.85 7.68 -2.74
C ILE A 249 -22.30 8.93 -1.99
N TYR A 250 -21.38 9.87 -1.75
CA TYR A 250 -21.65 11.03 -0.90
C TYR A 250 -22.85 11.84 -1.39
N ILE A 251 -22.85 12.20 -2.67
CA ILE A 251 -23.87 13.08 -3.25
C ILE A 251 -25.28 12.46 -3.20
N ASP A 252 -25.40 11.15 -3.38
CA ASP A 252 -26.69 10.45 -3.30
C ASP A 252 -27.18 10.39 -1.84
N CYS A 253 -26.24 10.16 -0.91
CA CYS A 253 -26.53 10.15 0.51
C CYS A 253 -27.00 11.54 1.00
N GLU A 254 -26.40 12.59 0.46
CA GLU A 254 -26.78 13.98 0.71
C GLU A 254 -28.16 14.30 0.13
N GLN A 255 -28.39 14.01 -1.15
CA GLN A 255 -29.65 14.28 -1.86
C GLN A 255 -30.85 13.56 -1.22
N CYS A 256 -30.64 12.33 -0.74
CA CYS A 256 -31.67 11.54 -0.06
C CYS A 256 -31.78 11.85 1.45
N GLY A 257 -31.04 12.82 1.97
CA GLY A 257 -31.08 13.23 3.38
C GLY A 257 -30.57 12.15 4.36
N GLN A 258 -29.74 11.22 3.90
CA GLN A 258 -29.29 10.06 4.68
C GLN A 258 -27.98 10.30 5.45
N LEU A 259 -27.28 11.42 5.22
CA LEU A 259 -26.02 11.73 5.89
C LEU A 259 -26.10 11.69 7.43
N PRO A 260 -27.10 12.28 8.12
CA PRO A 260 -27.17 12.21 9.57
C PRO A 260 -27.30 10.78 10.09
N ALA A 261 -28.14 9.97 9.45
CA ALA A 261 -28.33 8.57 9.83
C ALA A 261 -27.07 7.73 9.53
N ARG A 262 -26.35 8.00 8.43
CA ARG A 262 -25.07 7.35 8.12
C ARG A 262 -24.02 7.65 9.18
N ARG A 263 -23.86 8.93 9.54
CA ARG A 263 -22.92 9.35 10.58
C ARG A 263 -23.26 8.76 11.94
N GLN A 264 -24.55 8.68 12.30
CA GLN A 264 -24.97 8.04 13.55
C GLN A 264 -24.62 6.55 13.58
N ARG A 265 -24.85 5.81 12.49
CA ARG A 265 -24.47 4.40 12.39
C ARG A 265 -22.95 4.21 12.50
N ARG A 266 -22.19 5.03 11.79
CA ARG A 266 -20.72 5.04 11.86
C ARG A 266 -20.23 5.30 13.27
N GLN A 267 -20.77 6.33 13.95
CA GLN A 267 -20.38 6.62 15.33
C GLN A 267 -20.70 5.45 16.28
N ALA A 268 -21.86 4.81 16.13
CA ALA A 268 -22.22 3.65 16.94
C ALA A 268 -21.22 2.48 16.77
N ARG A 269 -20.72 2.25 15.55
CA ARG A 269 -19.69 1.22 15.28
C ARG A 269 -18.32 1.60 15.84
N ILE A 270 -17.94 2.88 15.76
CA ILE A 270 -16.72 3.39 16.39
C ILE A 270 -16.79 3.16 17.91
N ASP A 271 -17.92 3.52 18.54
CA ASP A 271 -18.13 3.35 19.99
C ASP A 271 -18.13 1.88 20.41
N GLN A 272 -18.63 0.98 19.55
CA GLN A 272 -18.58 -0.47 19.76
C GLN A 272 -17.15 -1.01 19.68
N GLY A 273 -16.28 -0.39 18.87
CA GLY A 273 -14.86 -0.73 18.79
C GLY A 273 -14.57 -2.16 18.30
N TRP A 274 -15.47 -2.76 17.53
CA TRP A 274 -15.33 -4.14 17.06
C TRP A 274 -14.12 -4.28 16.10
N LEU A 275 -13.35 -5.36 16.29
CA LEU A 275 -12.23 -5.76 15.44
C LEU A 275 -12.24 -7.28 15.27
N PRO A 276 -11.79 -7.82 14.12
CA PRO A 276 -11.49 -9.25 14.00
C PRO A 276 -10.38 -9.69 14.96
N ASP A 277 -10.42 -10.94 15.44
CA ASP A 277 -9.46 -11.49 16.43
C ASP A 277 -7.99 -11.41 15.99
N ASN A 278 -7.73 -11.37 14.69
CA ASN A 278 -6.40 -11.30 14.09
C ASN A 278 -5.93 -9.87 13.76
N VAL A 279 -6.73 -8.86 14.08
CA VAL A 279 -6.43 -7.45 13.81
C VAL A 279 -6.13 -6.73 15.12
N THR A 280 -5.07 -5.93 15.15
CA THR A 280 -4.73 -5.05 16.28
C THR A 280 -4.50 -3.64 15.78
N ARG A 281 -5.08 -2.63 16.45
CA ARG A 281 -4.81 -1.22 16.13
C ARG A 281 -3.43 -0.80 16.65
N VAL A 282 -2.67 -0.10 15.82
CA VAL A 282 -1.41 0.57 16.19
C VAL A 282 -1.44 1.99 15.65
N HIS A 283 -1.14 2.98 16.48
CA HIS A 283 -1.35 4.39 16.10
C HIS A 283 -0.16 5.00 15.34
N ASP A 284 1.03 4.40 15.48
CA ASP A 284 2.26 4.88 14.87
C ASP A 284 3.32 3.75 14.76
N TRP A 285 4.49 4.11 14.23
CA TRP A 285 5.61 3.19 14.08
C TRP A 285 6.23 2.71 15.39
N ASN A 286 6.13 3.48 16.47
CA ASN A 286 6.59 3.04 17.79
C ASN A 286 5.70 1.90 18.29
N ALA A 287 4.38 2.00 18.14
CA ALA A 287 3.44 0.95 18.46
C ALA A 287 3.63 -0.31 17.61
N VAL A 288 3.93 -0.17 16.30
CA VAL A 288 4.30 -1.31 15.43
C VAL A 288 5.51 -2.05 15.99
N VAL A 289 6.60 -1.33 16.29
CA VAL A 289 7.83 -1.91 16.82
C VAL A 289 7.59 -2.59 18.17
N GLN A 290 6.88 -1.94 19.09
CA GLN A 290 6.55 -2.51 20.41
C GLN A 290 5.73 -3.79 20.28
N TRP A 291 4.81 -3.85 19.32
CA TRP A 291 4.03 -5.05 19.06
C TRP A 291 4.94 -6.22 18.63
N ILE A 292 5.89 -5.97 17.72
CA ILE A 292 6.86 -6.99 17.27
C ILE A 292 7.81 -7.39 18.41
N GLU A 293 8.27 -6.45 19.24
CA GLU A 293 9.07 -6.77 20.44
C GLU A 293 8.28 -7.62 21.44
N GLY A 294 6.98 -7.39 21.56
CA GLY A 294 6.07 -8.24 22.35
C GLY A 294 6.00 -9.65 21.78
N HIS A 295 6.02 -9.81 20.46
CA HIS A 295 6.07 -11.13 19.81
C HIS A 295 7.37 -11.89 20.14
N GLU A 296 8.53 -11.23 20.06
CA GLU A 296 9.83 -11.83 20.45
C GLU A 296 9.87 -12.30 21.91
N LYS A 297 9.05 -11.68 22.78
CA LYS A 297 8.88 -12.05 24.20
C LYS A 297 7.78 -13.09 24.43
N GLY A 298 7.11 -13.58 23.38
CA GLY A 298 5.99 -14.51 23.46
C GLY A 298 4.68 -13.89 23.95
N GLN A 299 4.57 -12.57 23.98
CA GLN A 299 3.39 -11.83 24.44
C GLN A 299 2.35 -11.67 23.32
N ASN A 300 2.82 -11.50 22.07
CA ASN A 300 1.99 -11.40 20.88
C ASN A 300 2.17 -12.63 19.99
N LYS A 301 1.07 -13.11 19.40
CA LYS A 301 1.08 -14.28 18.51
C LYS A 301 1.08 -13.83 17.06
N LEU A 302 2.10 -14.23 16.30
CA LEU A 302 2.08 -14.27 14.83
C LEU A 302 1.45 -15.57 14.37
#